data_AF-A0A527W8Q3-F1
#
_entry.id   AF-A0A527W8Q3-F1
#
_cell.length_a   1.000
_cell.length_b   1.000
_cell.length_c   1.000
_cell.angle_alpha   90.00
_cell.angle_beta   90.00
_cell.angle_gamma   90.00
#
_symmetry.space_group_name_H-M   'P 1'
#
loop_
_entity.id
_entity.type
_entity.pdbx_description
1 polymer ?
#
loop_
_entity_poly.entity_id
_entity_poly.type
_entity_poly.pdbx_seq_one_letter_code
_entity_poly.pdbx_strand_id
1 'polypeptide(L)'
;DQKQKISLGRGLVRSDVNAILFDEPLTVIDPHMKWVLRSQLKQLHRRFGYTMVYVTHDQTEALTFADRVVVMYDGEIVQIGTPAELFERPRHTFVGYFIGSPGMNVLPVALEGKTAKLGAQRIELPGVPKADKGAVELGVRPEYVRLGREGMAVQVSKVEDVGRHKVVRANLEGREIAAVIGEDDEVPAEPKVRFDPAGINIYADSWLVEMARVEMGA
;
A
#
# COMPACT_ATOMS: atom_id res chain seq x y z
N ASP A 1 -20.90 -6.67 21.35
CA ASP A 1 -21.20 -5.23 21.19
C ASP A 1 -21.20 -4.45 22.51
N GLN A 2 -22.20 -4.61 23.40
CA GLN A 2 -22.37 -3.72 24.58
C GLN A 2 -21.21 -3.78 25.60
N LYS A 3 -20.64 -4.96 25.89
CA LYS A 3 -19.48 -5.11 26.79
C LYS A 3 -18.23 -4.36 26.29
N GLN A 4 -18.01 -4.33 24.98
CA GLN A 4 -16.85 -3.71 24.35
C GLN A 4 -16.99 -2.18 24.34
N LYS A 5 -18.20 -1.67 24.10
CA LYS A 5 -18.56 -0.24 24.28
C LYS A 5 -18.35 0.23 25.73
N ILE A 6 -18.76 -0.57 26.72
CA ILE A 6 -18.53 -0.27 28.15
C ILE A 6 -17.03 -0.25 28.47
N SER A 7 -16.26 -1.20 27.92
CA SER A 7 -14.80 -1.25 28.11
C SER A 7 -14.11 0.00 27.52
N LEU A 8 -14.50 0.39 26.31
CA LEU A 8 -14.01 1.61 25.66
C LEU A 8 -14.34 2.85 26.52
N GLY A 9 -15.58 2.97 26.97
CA GLY A 9 -16.02 4.07 27.84
C GLY A 9 -15.24 4.16 29.15
N ARG A 10 -14.90 3.03 29.78
CA ARG A 10 -14.10 2.98 31.01
C ARG A 10 -12.70 3.58 30.86
N GLY A 11 -12.06 3.41 29.71
CA GLY A 11 -10.75 4.01 29.44
C GLY A 11 -10.84 5.54 29.27
N LEU A 12 -11.94 6.00 28.67
CA LEU A 12 -12.14 7.39 28.27
C LEU A 12 -12.61 8.32 29.40
N VAL A 13 -13.21 7.76 30.46
CA VAL A 13 -13.67 8.54 31.64
C VAL A 13 -12.57 8.78 32.67
N ARG A 14 -11.38 8.19 32.50
CA ARG A 14 -10.24 8.40 33.38
C ARG A 14 -9.55 9.72 33.03
N SER A 15 -9.58 10.65 33.96
CA SER A 15 -8.92 11.96 33.84
C SER A 15 -7.47 11.95 34.36
N ASP A 16 -7.05 10.86 35.00
CA ASP A 16 -5.79 10.68 35.71
C ASP A 16 -4.74 9.88 34.89
N VAL A 17 -4.96 9.75 33.58
CA VAL A 17 -4.07 8.99 32.68
C VAL A 17 -3.41 9.89 31.66
N ASN A 18 -2.11 9.66 31.41
CA ASN A 18 -1.36 10.39 30.39
C ASN A 18 -1.59 9.85 28.98
N ALA A 19 -1.97 8.58 28.87
CA ALA A 19 -2.21 7.91 27.60
C ALA A 19 -3.30 6.83 27.71
N ILE A 20 -3.97 6.57 26.59
CA ILE A 20 -4.97 5.52 26.44
C ILE A 20 -4.46 4.52 25.41
N LEU A 21 -4.39 3.25 25.78
CA LEU A 21 -3.91 2.17 24.93
C LEU A 21 -5.09 1.30 24.53
N PHE A 22 -5.30 1.13 23.23
CA PHE A 22 -6.29 0.24 22.66
C PHE A 22 -5.59 -0.90 21.93
N ASP A 23 -5.89 -2.13 22.33
CA ASP A 23 -5.41 -3.34 21.68
C ASP A 23 -6.56 -4.03 20.95
N GLU A 24 -6.55 -3.94 19.62
CA GLU A 24 -7.55 -4.51 18.72
C GLU A 24 -9.02 -4.29 19.17
N PRO A 25 -9.40 -3.06 19.57
CA PRO A 25 -10.61 -2.83 20.35
C PRO A 25 -11.91 -3.06 19.57
N LEU A 26 -11.86 -3.13 18.23
CA LEU A 26 -13.03 -3.20 17.36
C LEU A 26 -13.14 -4.52 16.58
N THR A 27 -12.27 -5.50 16.79
CA THR A 27 -12.20 -6.72 15.96
C THR A 27 -13.51 -7.49 15.83
N VAL A 28 -14.28 -7.62 16.92
CA VAL A 28 -15.55 -8.38 16.98
C VAL A 28 -16.78 -7.48 16.75
N ILE A 29 -16.57 -6.25 16.26
CA ILE A 29 -17.65 -5.29 16.01
C ILE A 29 -18.05 -5.32 14.54
N ASP A 30 -19.36 -5.24 14.29
CA ASP A 30 -19.94 -5.13 12.95
C ASP A 30 -19.33 -3.96 12.15
N PRO A 31 -19.07 -4.11 10.83
CA PRO A 31 -18.40 -3.08 10.02
C PRO A 31 -19.04 -1.68 10.07
N HIS A 32 -20.37 -1.58 10.07
CA HIS A 32 -21.05 -0.29 10.16
C HIS A 32 -20.84 0.34 11.54
N MET A 33 -20.94 -0.47 12.59
CA MET A 33 -20.68 -0.01 13.96
C MET A 33 -19.22 0.38 14.19
N LYS A 34 -18.25 -0.29 13.54
CA LYS A 34 -16.82 0.11 13.57
C LYS A 34 -16.63 1.54 13.06
N TRP A 35 -17.31 1.92 11.99
CA TRP A 35 -17.21 3.26 11.43
C TRP A 35 -17.74 4.33 12.40
N VAL A 36 -18.89 4.06 13.03
CA VAL A 36 -19.49 4.96 14.03
C VAL A 36 -18.55 5.14 15.22
N LEU A 37 -18.04 4.04 15.79
CA LEU A 37 -17.17 4.07 16.96
C LEU A 37 -15.83 4.76 16.67
N ARG A 38 -15.22 4.53 15.51
CA ARG A 38 -13.99 5.24 15.10
C ARG A 38 -14.21 6.75 15.00
N SER A 39 -15.33 7.15 14.41
CA SER A 39 -15.69 8.57 14.29
C SER A 39 -15.87 9.22 15.66
N GLN A 40 -16.53 8.52 16.60
CA GLN A 40 -16.70 8.99 17.98
C GLN A 40 -15.35 9.07 18.73
N LEU A 41 -14.51 8.05 18.61
CA LEU A 41 -13.16 8.05 19.21
C LEU A 41 -12.32 9.22 18.68
N LYS A 42 -12.39 9.50 17.38
CA LYS A 42 -11.65 10.61 16.76
C LYS A 42 -12.14 11.98 17.24
N GLN A 43 -13.46 12.15 17.39
CA GLN A 43 -14.02 13.37 17.99
C GLN A 43 -13.57 13.54 19.44
N LEU A 44 -13.53 12.45 20.19
CA LEU A 44 -13.11 12.45 21.58
C LEU A 44 -11.63 12.79 21.73
N HIS A 45 -10.77 12.19 20.89
CA HIS A 45 -9.36 12.54 20.81
C HIS A 45 -9.16 14.04 20.58
N ARG A 46 -9.88 14.61 19.60
CA ARG A 46 -9.83 16.05 19.31
C ARG A 46 -10.31 16.93 20.46
N ARG A 47 -11.29 16.46 21.23
CA ARG A 47 -11.88 17.23 22.34
C ARG A 47 -10.98 17.24 23.58
N PHE A 48 -10.34 16.11 23.90
CA PHE A 48 -9.64 15.92 25.18
C PHE A 48 -8.11 15.91 25.06
N GLY A 49 -7.56 15.68 23.86
CA GLY A 49 -6.11 15.79 23.61
C GLY A 49 -5.25 14.71 24.29
N TYR A 50 -5.85 13.65 24.83
CA TYR A 50 -5.08 12.53 25.39
C TYR A 50 -4.24 11.85 24.32
N THR A 51 -3.04 11.42 24.68
CA THR A 51 -2.25 10.55 23.78
C THR A 51 -2.96 9.20 23.66
N MET A 52 -3.28 8.80 22.43
CA MET A 52 -3.94 7.52 22.16
C MET A 52 -3.04 6.63 21.31
N VAL A 53 -2.83 5.40 21.76
CA VAL A 53 -2.16 4.35 20.97
C VAL A 53 -3.21 3.32 20.60
N TYR A 54 -3.33 3.02 19.31
CA TYR A 54 -4.34 2.10 18.77
C TYR A 54 -3.63 1.01 17.96
N VAL A 55 -3.76 -0.25 18.38
CA VAL A 55 -3.20 -1.41 17.70
C VAL A 55 -4.28 -2.11 16.89
N THR A 56 -3.99 -2.42 15.64
CA THR A 56 -4.90 -3.13 14.73
C THR A 56 -4.12 -3.80 13.60
N HIS A 57 -4.67 -4.88 13.06
CA HIS A 57 -4.22 -5.50 11.82
C HIS A 57 -5.00 -5.00 10.59
N ASP A 58 -5.99 -4.11 10.77
CA ASP A 58 -6.80 -3.56 9.69
C ASP A 58 -6.23 -2.21 9.21
N GLN A 59 -5.73 -2.17 7.97
CA GLN A 59 -5.20 -0.95 7.37
C GLN A 59 -6.25 0.17 7.26
N THR A 60 -7.53 -0.15 7.01
CA THR A 60 -8.60 0.85 6.90
C THR A 60 -8.82 1.53 8.24
N GLU A 61 -8.77 0.76 9.34
CA GLU A 61 -8.83 1.33 10.69
C GLU A 61 -7.65 2.27 10.92
N ALA A 62 -6.41 1.83 10.63
CA ALA A 62 -5.21 2.63 10.84
C ALA A 62 -5.21 3.94 10.03
N LEU A 63 -5.49 3.86 8.73
CA LEU A 63 -5.37 5.00 7.80
C LEU A 63 -6.47 6.06 7.97
N THR A 64 -7.63 5.69 8.50
CA THR A 64 -8.76 6.63 8.69
C THR A 64 -8.77 7.28 10.07
N PHE A 65 -8.27 6.56 11.06
CA PHE A 65 -8.30 6.98 12.45
C PHE A 65 -7.09 7.83 12.83
N ALA A 66 -5.88 7.35 12.51
CA ALA A 66 -4.63 7.82 13.09
C ALA A 66 -4.09 9.10 12.44
N ASP A 67 -3.44 9.94 13.24
CA ASP A 67 -2.65 11.07 12.74
C ASP A 67 -1.28 10.60 12.22
N ARG A 68 -0.69 9.59 12.89
CA ARG A 68 0.52 8.87 12.45
C ARG A 68 0.32 7.38 12.63
N VAL A 69 0.86 6.61 11.70
CA VAL A 69 0.80 5.15 11.68
C VAL A 69 2.22 4.61 11.82
N VAL A 70 2.39 3.65 12.71
CA VAL A 70 3.62 2.86 12.87
C VAL A 70 3.34 1.49 12.26
N VAL A 71 4.01 1.15 11.17
CA VAL A 71 3.90 -0.17 10.55
C VAL A 71 5.03 -1.04 11.08
N MET A 72 4.64 -2.21 11.58
CA MET A 72 5.57 -3.22 12.08
C MET A 72 5.50 -4.48 11.21
N TYR A 73 6.65 -5.10 11.00
CA TYR A 73 6.79 -6.37 10.28
C TYR A 73 7.90 -7.18 10.94
N ASP A 74 7.61 -8.46 11.22
CA ASP A 74 8.54 -9.39 11.89
C ASP A 74 9.20 -8.84 13.18
N GLY A 75 8.40 -8.14 13.99
CA GLY A 75 8.87 -7.55 15.25
C GLY A 75 9.63 -6.23 15.11
N GLU A 76 9.90 -5.76 13.89
CA GLU A 76 10.61 -4.51 13.62
C GLU A 76 9.68 -3.41 13.11
N ILE A 77 10.03 -2.15 13.41
CA ILE A 77 9.34 -0.99 12.81
C ILE A 77 9.92 -0.76 11.42
N VAL A 78 9.10 -0.99 10.39
CA VAL A 78 9.52 -0.78 8.99
C VAL A 78 9.26 0.64 8.52
N GLN A 79 8.23 1.31 9.02
CA GLN A 79 7.95 2.70 8.67
C GLN A 79 7.06 3.40 9.69
N ILE A 80 7.32 4.70 9.91
CA ILE A 80 6.44 5.59 10.66
C ILE A 80 6.12 6.79 9.76
N GLY A 81 4.84 7.12 9.61
CA GLY A 81 4.43 8.24 8.77
C GLY A 81 2.94 8.54 8.89
N THR A 82 2.51 9.56 8.17
CA THR A 82 1.09 9.81 7.91
C THR A 82 0.53 8.75 6.95
N PRO A 83 -0.80 8.53 6.93
CA PRO A 83 -1.45 7.66 5.94
C PRO A 83 -1.03 7.95 4.49
N ALA A 84 -0.89 9.24 4.13
CA ALA A 84 -0.46 9.67 2.81
C ALA A 84 1.00 9.25 2.52
N GLU A 85 1.93 9.49 3.44
CA GLU A 85 3.34 9.10 3.27
C GLU A 85 3.52 7.59 3.13
N LEU A 86 2.77 6.79 3.90
CA LEU A 86 2.79 5.32 3.79
C LEU A 86 2.29 4.86 2.42
N PHE A 87 1.30 5.55 1.86
CA PHE A 87 0.75 5.21 0.56
C PHE A 87 1.67 5.66 -0.60
N GLU A 88 2.07 6.93 -0.60
CA GLU A 88 2.81 7.54 -1.72
C GLU A 88 4.25 7.06 -1.80
N ARG A 89 4.92 6.86 -0.67
CA ARG A 89 6.34 6.51 -0.61
C ARG A 89 6.61 5.44 0.45
N PRO A 90 6.16 4.20 0.21
CA PRO A 90 6.48 3.08 1.10
C PRO A 90 7.99 2.83 1.10
N ARG A 91 8.60 2.83 2.29
CA ARG A 91 10.04 2.60 2.50
C ARG A 91 10.41 1.13 2.47
N HIS A 92 9.43 0.24 2.64
CA HIS A 92 9.61 -1.19 2.65
C HIS A 92 8.56 -1.86 1.77
N THR A 93 8.92 -2.94 1.06
CA THR A 93 8.00 -3.68 0.17
C THR A 93 6.74 -4.14 0.90
N PHE A 94 6.88 -4.62 2.14
CA PHE A 94 5.74 -4.94 3.01
C PHE A 94 4.76 -3.77 3.20
N VAL A 95 5.24 -2.53 3.40
CA VAL A 95 4.35 -1.37 3.53
C VAL A 95 3.59 -1.14 2.23
N GLY A 96 4.27 -1.21 1.09
CA GLY A 96 3.62 -1.02 -0.21
C GLY A 96 2.60 -2.12 -0.52
N TYR A 97 2.91 -3.36 -0.16
CA TYR A 97 2.00 -4.50 -0.31
C TYR A 97 0.80 -4.41 0.64
N PHE A 98 1.03 -4.03 1.90
CA PHE A 98 0.01 -3.99 2.95
C PHE A 98 -0.92 -2.78 2.84
N ILE A 99 -0.39 -1.62 2.40
CA ILE A 99 -1.13 -0.36 2.30
C ILE A 99 -1.67 -0.15 0.88
N GLY A 100 -2.99 -0.22 0.75
CA GLY A 100 -3.75 -0.15 -0.49
C GLY A 100 -4.62 -1.40 -0.70
N SER A 101 -5.64 -1.27 -1.54
CA SER A 101 -6.48 -2.39 -1.96
C SER A 101 -6.88 -2.23 -3.43
N PRO A 102 -6.23 -2.93 -4.38
CA PRO A 102 -5.16 -3.92 -4.16
C PRO A 102 -3.84 -3.29 -3.68
N GLY A 103 -3.01 -4.10 -3.03
CA GLY A 103 -1.66 -3.70 -2.63
C GLY A 103 -0.72 -3.45 -3.83
N MET A 104 0.45 -2.86 -3.56
CA MET A 104 1.49 -2.65 -4.56
C MET A 104 1.97 -3.98 -5.17
N ASN A 105 2.16 -4.01 -6.48
CA ASN A 105 2.82 -5.12 -7.16
C ASN A 105 4.31 -5.08 -6.82
N VAL A 106 4.88 -6.21 -6.39
CA VAL A 106 6.31 -6.35 -6.08
C VAL A 106 6.88 -7.46 -6.95
N LEU A 107 7.82 -7.10 -7.84
CA LEU A 107 8.36 -7.99 -8.86
C LEU A 107 9.88 -8.11 -8.69
N PRO A 108 10.44 -9.31 -8.54
CA PRO A 108 11.89 -9.48 -8.48
C PRO A 108 12.50 -9.17 -9.85
N VAL A 109 13.51 -8.30 -9.88
CA VAL A 109 14.16 -7.86 -11.12
C VAL A 109 15.67 -7.89 -11.00
N ALA A 110 16.37 -8.00 -12.13
CA ALA A 110 17.80 -7.72 -12.21
C ALA A 110 18.02 -6.31 -12.77
N LEU A 111 19.01 -5.57 -12.25
CA LEU A 111 19.33 -4.22 -12.73
C LEU A 111 20.45 -4.24 -13.77
N GLU A 112 20.25 -3.48 -14.84
CA GLU A 112 21.24 -3.14 -15.86
C GLU A 112 21.23 -1.63 -16.08
N GLY A 113 21.91 -0.89 -15.21
CA GLY A 113 21.91 0.58 -15.22
C GLY A 113 20.51 1.15 -15.05
N LYS A 114 19.95 1.74 -16.11
CA LYS A 114 18.59 2.33 -16.13
C LYS A 114 17.50 1.33 -16.56
N THR A 115 17.83 0.03 -16.68
CA THR A 115 16.86 -0.99 -17.07
C THR A 115 16.69 -2.02 -15.96
N ALA A 116 15.43 -2.32 -15.60
CA ALA A 116 15.08 -3.50 -14.82
C ALA A 116 14.70 -4.65 -15.76
N LYS A 117 15.25 -5.84 -15.51
CA LYS A 117 14.94 -7.08 -16.21
C LYS A 117 14.00 -7.94 -15.38
N LEU A 118 12.86 -8.30 -15.95
CA LEU A 118 11.91 -9.27 -15.39
C LEU A 118 11.78 -10.42 -16.40
N GLY A 119 12.44 -11.55 -16.14
CA GLY A 119 12.50 -12.65 -17.10
C GLY A 119 13.05 -12.18 -18.46
N ALA A 120 12.27 -12.32 -19.53
CA ALA A 120 12.63 -11.83 -20.86
C ALA A 120 12.35 -10.32 -21.08
N GLN A 121 11.60 -9.67 -20.19
CA GLN A 121 11.16 -8.29 -20.34
C GLN A 121 12.21 -7.29 -19.86
N ARG A 122 12.25 -6.13 -20.54
CA ARG A 122 13.07 -4.97 -20.17
C ARG A 122 12.15 -3.80 -19.85
N ILE A 123 12.28 -3.27 -18.64
CA ILE A 123 11.50 -2.13 -18.14
C ILE A 123 12.45 -0.96 -17.96
N GLU A 124 12.18 0.16 -18.63
CA GLU A 124 12.95 1.38 -18.45
C GLU A 124 12.58 2.06 -17.12
N LEU A 125 13.58 2.40 -16.33
CA LEU A 125 13.41 3.04 -15.02
C LEU A 125 13.42 4.56 -15.15
N PRO A 126 12.73 5.33 -14.29
CA PRO A 126 12.76 6.79 -14.35
C PRO A 126 14.13 7.40 -13.95
N GLY A 127 15.04 6.60 -13.39
CA GLY A 127 16.40 7.00 -13.04
C GLY A 127 17.31 5.79 -12.83
N VAL A 128 18.57 6.03 -12.48
CA VAL A 128 19.51 4.95 -12.15
C VAL A 128 19.42 4.68 -10.64
N PRO A 129 18.95 3.49 -10.22
CA PRO A 129 18.88 3.13 -8.81
C PRO A 129 20.27 3.00 -8.20
N LYS A 130 20.48 3.57 -7.01
CA LYS A 130 21.70 3.39 -6.21
C LYS A 130 21.58 2.09 -5.40
N ALA A 131 21.68 0.95 -6.07
CA ALA A 131 21.65 -0.36 -5.45
C ALA A 131 22.96 -1.10 -5.76
N ASP A 132 23.79 -1.32 -4.74
CA ASP A 132 25.15 -1.86 -4.93
C ASP A 132 25.19 -3.39 -5.04
N LYS A 133 24.29 -4.10 -4.35
CA LYS A 133 24.08 -5.57 -4.31
C LYS A 133 22.80 -5.89 -3.53
N GLY A 134 22.21 -7.07 -3.77
CA GLY A 134 21.06 -7.58 -3.00
C GLY A 134 19.96 -8.15 -3.88
N ALA A 135 18.92 -8.69 -3.26
CA ALA A 135 17.69 -9.03 -3.98
C ALA A 135 17.01 -7.70 -4.38
N VAL A 136 16.87 -7.46 -5.68
CA VAL A 136 16.25 -6.22 -6.18
C VAL A 136 14.81 -6.49 -6.59
N GLU A 137 13.93 -5.59 -6.17
CA GLU A 137 12.50 -5.67 -6.44
C GLU A 137 12.01 -4.37 -7.07
N LEU A 138 11.12 -4.47 -8.05
CA LEU A 138 10.37 -3.37 -8.62
C LEU A 138 9.00 -3.32 -7.96
N GLY A 139 8.70 -2.20 -7.32
CA GLY A 139 7.38 -1.90 -6.79
C GLY A 139 6.61 -0.96 -7.72
N VAL A 140 5.38 -1.32 -8.09
CA VAL A 140 4.48 -0.45 -8.86
C VAL A 140 3.05 -0.64 -8.39
N ARG A 141 2.36 0.45 -8.04
CA ARG A 141 0.97 0.33 -7.59
C ARG A 141 0.05 -0.01 -8.77
N PRO A 142 -1.06 -0.73 -8.54
CA PRO A 142 -1.98 -1.14 -9.60
C PRO A 142 -2.50 0.01 -10.48
N GLU A 143 -2.68 1.22 -9.92
CA GLU A 143 -3.11 2.41 -10.64
C GLU A 143 -2.05 2.98 -11.61
N TYR A 144 -0.79 2.54 -11.50
CA TYR A 144 0.30 2.85 -12.42
C TYR A 144 0.59 1.70 -13.41
N VAL A 145 -0.24 0.65 -13.42
CA VAL A 145 -0.18 -0.42 -14.41
C VAL A 145 -1.20 -0.14 -15.50
N ARG A 146 -0.72 0.24 -16.69
CA ARG A 146 -1.55 0.54 -17.86
C ARG A 146 -1.79 -0.73 -18.65
N LEU A 147 -3.03 -1.21 -18.65
CA LEU A 147 -3.48 -2.33 -19.49
C LEU A 147 -3.84 -1.83 -20.90
N GLY A 148 -3.43 -2.55 -21.94
CA GLY A 148 -3.72 -2.20 -23.32
C GLY A 148 -3.21 -3.23 -24.31
N ARG A 149 -2.86 -2.79 -25.52
CA ARG A 149 -2.35 -3.64 -26.62
C ARG A 149 -0.84 -3.54 -26.81
N GLU A 150 -0.18 -2.68 -26.04
CA GLU A 150 1.26 -2.39 -26.10
C GLU A 150 1.95 -2.75 -24.78
N GLY A 151 3.25 -3.03 -24.85
CA GLY A 151 4.07 -3.37 -23.70
C GLY A 151 4.30 -4.87 -23.55
N MET A 152 4.37 -5.31 -22.30
CA MET A 152 4.69 -6.69 -21.93
C MET A 152 3.43 -7.55 -21.99
N ALA A 153 3.47 -8.67 -22.69
CA ALA A 153 2.33 -9.59 -22.79
C ALA A 153 2.00 -10.19 -21.41
N VAL A 154 0.71 -10.28 -21.10
CA VAL A 154 0.22 -10.89 -19.86
C VAL A 154 -0.90 -11.87 -20.12
N GLN A 155 -1.14 -12.77 -19.18
CA GLN A 155 -2.30 -13.66 -19.19
C GLN A 155 -3.26 -13.23 -18.10
N VAL A 156 -4.43 -12.72 -18.46
CA VAL A 156 -5.44 -12.31 -17.48
C VAL A 156 -6.02 -13.55 -16.79
N SER A 157 -5.93 -13.57 -15.46
CA SER A 157 -6.45 -14.66 -14.63
C SER A 157 -7.82 -14.32 -14.04
N LYS A 158 -8.06 -13.04 -13.72
CA LYS A 158 -9.33 -12.60 -13.13
C LYS A 158 -9.60 -11.12 -13.45
N VAL A 159 -10.87 -10.78 -13.64
CA VAL A 159 -11.35 -9.41 -13.68
C VAL A 159 -12.41 -9.25 -12.60
N GLU A 160 -12.23 -8.29 -11.71
CA GLU A 160 -13.12 -8.02 -10.59
C GLU A 160 -13.71 -6.62 -10.77
N ASP A 161 -15.03 -6.54 -10.85
CA ASP A 161 -15.74 -5.26 -10.86
C ASP A 161 -15.90 -4.76 -9.42
N VAL A 162 -15.37 -3.57 -9.14
CA VAL A 162 -15.39 -2.95 -7.80
C VAL A 162 -16.18 -1.62 -7.85
N GLY A 163 -17.15 -1.53 -8.75
CA GLY A 163 -17.98 -0.35 -8.97
C GLY A 163 -17.32 0.59 -9.97
N ARG A 164 -16.64 1.64 -9.49
CA ARG A 164 -16.11 2.71 -10.37
C ARG A 164 -14.87 2.33 -11.18
N HIS A 165 -14.28 1.18 -10.88
CA HIS A 165 -13.06 0.69 -11.51
C HIS A 165 -13.11 -0.84 -11.53
N LYS A 166 -12.35 -1.43 -12.45
CA LYS A 166 -12.10 -2.86 -12.50
C LYS A 166 -10.69 -3.16 -11.99
N VAL A 167 -10.55 -4.21 -11.21
CA VAL A 167 -9.26 -4.79 -10.85
C VAL A 167 -8.99 -5.97 -11.77
N VAL A 168 -7.96 -5.86 -12.58
CA VAL A 168 -7.51 -6.92 -13.49
C VAL A 168 -6.30 -7.60 -12.87
N ARG A 169 -6.44 -8.89 -12.55
CA ARG A 169 -5.33 -9.75 -12.14
C ARG A 169 -4.79 -10.47 -13.36
N ALA A 170 -3.48 -10.44 -13.53
CA ALA A 170 -2.81 -11.05 -14.66
C ALA A 170 -1.47 -11.67 -14.26
N ASN A 171 -0.99 -12.60 -15.07
CA ASN A 171 0.33 -13.19 -14.94
C ASN A 171 1.30 -12.54 -15.93
N LEU A 172 2.43 -12.04 -15.42
CA LEU A 172 3.55 -11.49 -16.18
C LEU A 172 4.81 -12.27 -15.81
N GLU A 173 5.42 -12.98 -16.77
CA GLU A 173 6.64 -13.77 -16.56
C GLU A 173 6.55 -14.74 -15.34
N GLY A 174 5.38 -15.37 -15.15
CA GLY A 174 5.13 -16.29 -14.04
C GLY A 174 4.75 -15.61 -12.72
N ARG A 175 4.64 -14.28 -12.67
CA ARG A 175 4.29 -13.51 -11.46
C ARG A 175 2.89 -12.91 -11.57
N GLU A 176 2.12 -12.97 -10.49
CA GLU A 176 0.82 -12.29 -10.43
C GLU A 176 1.02 -10.77 -10.26
N ILE A 177 0.29 -9.99 -11.05
CA ILE A 177 0.17 -8.55 -10.94
C ILE A 177 -1.30 -8.14 -10.95
N ALA A 178 -1.60 -7.00 -10.37
CA ALA A 178 -2.88 -6.32 -10.43
C ALA A 178 -2.73 -4.99 -11.19
N ALA A 179 -3.72 -4.69 -12.03
CA ALA A 179 -3.91 -3.39 -12.66
C ALA A 179 -5.30 -2.85 -12.30
N VAL A 180 -5.40 -1.54 -12.09
CA VAL A 180 -6.69 -0.86 -11.91
C VAL A 180 -6.99 -0.09 -13.18
N ILE A 181 -8.13 -0.39 -13.80
CA ILE A 181 -8.63 0.26 -15.01
C ILE A 181 -10.01 0.89 -14.75
N GLY A 182 -10.42 1.83 -15.59
CA GLY A 182 -11.73 2.47 -15.51
C GLY A 182 -12.88 1.47 -15.69
N GLU A 183 -14.06 1.85 -15.21
CA GLU A 183 -15.29 1.04 -15.36
C GLU A 183 -15.61 0.73 -16.82
N ASP A 184 -15.45 1.71 -17.72
CA ASP A 184 -15.74 1.58 -19.15
C ASP A 184 -14.56 1.00 -19.96
N ASP A 185 -13.41 0.77 -19.33
CA ASP A 185 -12.24 0.24 -20.03
C ASP A 185 -12.46 -1.25 -20.38
N GLU A 186 -12.12 -1.58 -21.63
CA GLU A 186 -12.14 -2.96 -22.12
C GLU A 186 -10.80 -3.66 -21.87
N VAL A 187 -10.87 -4.94 -21.49
CA VAL A 187 -9.71 -5.83 -21.43
C VAL A 187 -9.49 -6.43 -22.83
N PRO A 188 -8.36 -6.13 -23.52
CA PRO A 188 -8.11 -6.67 -24.85
C PRO A 188 -7.96 -8.20 -24.85
N ALA A 189 -8.25 -8.83 -25.99
CA ALA A 189 -8.10 -10.28 -26.17
C ALA A 189 -6.63 -10.76 -26.04
N GLU A 190 -5.68 -9.93 -26.49
CA GLU A 190 -4.25 -10.11 -26.28
C GLU A 190 -3.73 -8.99 -25.37
N PRO A 191 -3.98 -9.10 -24.05
CA PRO A 191 -3.69 -8.01 -23.12
C PRO A 191 -2.18 -7.87 -22.93
N LYS A 192 -1.73 -6.62 -22.91
CA LYS A 192 -0.37 -6.23 -22.56
C LYS A 192 -0.40 -5.15 -21.49
N VAL A 193 0.68 -5.05 -20.73
CA VAL A 193 0.83 -4.03 -19.68
C VAL A 193 2.07 -3.17 -19.90
N ARG A 194 1.95 -1.90 -19.54
CA ARG A 194 3.08 -0.98 -19.34
C ARG A 194 3.04 -0.45 -17.92
N PHE A 195 4.21 -0.26 -17.33
CA PHE A 195 4.32 0.43 -16.05
C PHE A 195 4.59 1.91 -16.31
N ASP A 196 3.76 2.76 -15.72
CA ASP A 196 3.94 4.20 -15.75
C ASP A 196 5.20 4.56 -14.93
N PRO A 197 6.23 5.17 -15.54
CA PRO A 197 7.49 5.46 -14.84
C PRO A 197 7.32 6.30 -13.57
N ALA A 198 6.27 7.12 -13.48
CA ALA A 198 5.98 7.92 -12.29
C ALA A 198 5.64 7.06 -11.05
N GLY A 199 5.14 5.84 -11.26
CA GLY A 199 4.76 4.90 -10.21
C GLY A 199 5.81 3.82 -9.90
N ILE A 200 6.95 3.83 -10.60
CA ILE A 200 7.99 2.82 -10.42
C ILE A 200 8.89 3.19 -9.24
N ASN A 201 8.98 2.27 -8.29
CA ASN A 201 9.94 2.30 -7.19
C ASN A 201 10.85 1.08 -7.27
N ILE A 202 12.10 1.23 -6.84
CA ILE A 202 13.05 0.12 -6.74
C ILE A 202 13.39 -0.10 -5.27
N TYR A 203 13.50 -1.37 -4.89
CA TYR A 203 13.84 -1.82 -3.56
C TYR A 203 15.05 -2.74 -3.65
N ALA A 204 15.92 -2.68 -2.66
CA ALA A 204 17.01 -3.63 -2.45
C ALA A 204 16.85 -4.24 -1.06
N ASP A 205 16.81 -5.57 -1.01
CA ASP A 205 16.54 -6.34 0.21
C ASP A 205 15.29 -5.80 0.94
N SER A 206 14.21 -5.59 0.17
CA SER A 206 12.93 -5.02 0.60
C SER A 206 12.91 -3.53 0.99
N TRP A 207 14.03 -2.81 0.99
CA TRP A 207 14.08 -1.38 1.33
C TRP A 207 14.16 -0.48 0.10
N LEU A 208 13.39 0.61 0.10
CA LEU A 208 13.34 1.59 -0.98
C LEU A 208 14.72 2.22 -1.22
N VAL A 209 15.20 2.17 -2.46
CA VAL A 209 16.47 2.79 -2.85
C VAL A 209 16.25 4.14 -3.52
N GLU A 210 17.21 5.05 -3.36
CA GLU A 210 17.21 6.29 -4.10
C GLU A 210 17.50 6.06 -5.58
N MET A 211 16.81 6.83 -6.42
CA MET A 211 17.12 6.93 -7.84
C MET A 211 17.87 8.23 -8.11
N ALA A 212 19.02 8.13 -8.79
CA ALA A 212 19.64 9.30 -9.39
C ALA A 212 18.77 9.76 -10.55
N ARG A 213 18.24 10.99 -10.46
CA ARG A 213 17.54 11.62 -11.59
C ARG A 213 18.55 11.83 -12.71
N VAL A 214 18.24 11.34 -13.90
CA VAL A 214 18.93 11.78 -15.11
C VAL A 214 18.40 13.18 -15.38
N GLU A 215 19.27 14.20 -15.35
CA GLU A 215 18.90 15.54 -15.83
C GLU A 215 18.37 15.37 -17.25
N MET A 216 17.07 15.63 -17.45
CA MET A 216 16.56 15.86 -18.78
C MET A 216 17.23 17.13 -19.27
N GLY A 217 18.19 16.98 -20.19
CA GLY A 217 18.78 18.10 -20.91
C GLY A 217 17.69 19.00 -21.47
N ALA A 218 17.93 20.31 -21.32
CA ALA A 218 17.06 21.43 -21.65
C ALA A 218 16.43 21.37 -23.05
#